data_AF-A0A1V0QEX1-F1
#
_entry.id   AF-A0A1V0QEX1-F1
#
_cell.length_a   1.000
_cell.length_b   1.000
_cell.length_c   1.000
_cell.angle_alpha   90.00
_cell.angle_beta   90.00
_cell.angle_gamma   90.00
#
_symmetry.space_group_name_H-M   'P 1'
#
loop_
_entity.id
_entity.type
_entity.pdbx_description
1 polymer ?
#
loop_
_entity_poly.entity_id
_entity_poly.type
_entity_poly.pdbx_seq_one_letter_code
_entity_poly.pdbx_strand_id
1 'polypeptide(L)'
;MEEVWLHTTTKQGFQTTQSMSRPGRCIDNGPMEGFWGILKAEMYYLQQIHTFGELQQAIDEYILFYNTRRLQSKLKGLAPLDFRNQTLAA
;
A
#
# COMPACT_ATOMS: atom_id res chain seq x y z
N MET A 1 22.47 -11.02 5.72
CA MET A 1 21.15 -10.76 5.09
C MET A 1 20.42 -9.62 5.79
N GLU A 2 20.56 -9.44 7.10
CA GLU A 2 20.00 -8.31 7.87
C GLU A 2 20.75 -6.97 7.64
N GLU A 3 22.09 -7.04 7.46
CA GLU A 3 22.99 -5.91 7.22
C GLU A 3 22.73 -5.13 5.91
N VAL A 4 22.15 -5.78 4.88
CA VAL A 4 22.00 -5.18 3.53
C VAL A 4 20.80 -4.22 3.46
N TRP A 5 19.78 -4.46 4.28
CA TRP A 5 18.52 -3.72 4.27
C TRP A 5 18.52 -2.48 5.19
N LEU A 6 19.23 -2.53 6.32
CA LEU A 6 19.40 -1.36 7.22
C LEU A 6 20.13 -0.19 6.55
N HIS A 7 21.02 -0.49 5.61
CA HIS A 7 21.82 0.51 4.89
C HIS A 7 21.02 1.27 3.81
N THR A 8 19.85 0.79 3.37
CA THR A 8 19.12 1.37 2.23
C THR A 8 18.24 2.58 2.60
N THR A 9 17.56 2.56 3.75
CA THR A 9 16.68 3.66 4.21
C THR A 9 17.48 4.90 4.63
N THR A 10 18.59 4.71 5.35
CA THR A 10 19.48 5.81 5.76
C THR A 10 20.16 6.46 4.55
N LYS A 11 20.43 5.71 3.49
CA LYS A 11 21.03 6.22 2.24
C LYS A 11 20.17 7.22 1.47
N GLN A 12 18.85 7.22 1.68
CA GLN A 12 17.93 8.18 1.05
C GLN A 12 17.65 9.41 1.93
N GLY A 13 18.30 9.54 3.10
CA GLY A 13 18.16 10.71 3.99
C GLY A 13 16.92 10.70 4.90
N PHE A 14 16.13 9.63 4.89
CA PHE A 14 14.97 9.49 5.78
C PHE A 14 15.41 8.99 7.16
N GLN A 15 15.15 9.77 8.22
CA GLN A 15 15.39 9.37 9.61
C GLN A 15 14.27 8.47 10.13
N THR A 16 14.19 7.25 9.62
CA THR A 16 13.18 6.27 10.04
C THR A 16 13.84 4.99 10.53
N THR A 17 13.45 4.51 11.72
CA THR A 17 13.91 3.22 12.26
C THR A 17 13.20 2.08 11.52
N GLN A 18 13.98 1.18 10.90
CA GLN A 18 13.43 -0.05 10.35
C GLN A 18 12.97 -0.97 11.50
N SER A 19 11.75 -1.50 11.40
CA SER A 19 11.21 -2.47 12.35
C SER A 19 10.67 -3.67 11.57
N MET A 20 11.07 -4.87 11.97
CA MET A 20 10.61 -6.14 11.38
C MET A 20 10.02 -7.01 12.47
N SER A 21 8.87 -7.64 12.21
CA SER A 21 8.35 -8.69 13.08
C SER A 21 9.27 -9.91 13.09
N ARG A 22 9.20 -10.70 14.18
CA ARG A 22 9.93 -11.97 14.28
C ARG A 22 9.54 -12.90 13.12
N PRO A 23 10.46 -13.73 12.61
CA PRO A 23 10.13 -14.77 11.65
C PRO A 23 8.92 -15.61 12.12
N GLY A 24 7.94 -15.81 11.24
CA GLY A 24 6.69 -16.50 11.56
C GLY A 24 5.59 -15.62 12.19
N ARG A 25 5.81 -14.30 12.35
CA ARG A 25 4.78 -13.32 12.75
C ARG A 25 4.56 -12.32 11.60
N CYS A 26 3.51 -12.48 10.81
CA CYS A 26 3.17 -11.62 9.67
C CYS A 26 2.04 -10.61 9.94
N ILE A 27 1.74 -10.36 11.22
CA ILE A 27 0.57 -9.54 11.63
C ILE A 27 0.70 -8.11 11.11
N ASP A 28 1.93 -7.59 11.08
CA ASP A 28 2.26 -6.27 10.53
C ASP A 28 2.14 -6.21 9.00
N ASN A 29 2.43 -7.32 8.30
CA ASN A 29 2.34 -7.39 6.84
C ASN A 29 0.92 -7.66 6.32
N GLY A 30 0.05 -8.27 7.13
CA GLY A 30 -1.32 -8.65 6.73
C GLY A 30 -2.14 -7.54 6.06
N PRO A 31 -2.14 -6.29 6.56
CA PRO A 31 -2.82 -5.18 5.89
C PRO A 31 -2.28 -4.91 4.47
N MET A 32 -0.96 -4.96 4.29
CA MET A 32 -0.33 -4.78 2.97
C MET A 32 -0.62 -5.95 2.04
N GLU A 33 -0.58 -7.19 2.52
CA GLU A 33 -1.00 -8.37 1.74
C GLU A 33 -2.45 -8.24 1.26
N GLY A 34 -3.34 -7.80 2.15
CA GLY A 34 -4.74 -7.55 1.82
C GLY A 34 -4.90 -6.48 0.74
N PHE A 35 -4.16 -5.36 0.86
CA PHE A 35 -4.13 -4.33 -0.18
C PHE A 35 -3.69 -4.88 -1.53
N TRP A 36 -2.59 -5.64 -1.58
CA TRP A 36 -2.09 -6.23 -2.82
C TRP A 36 -3.05 -7.26 -3.43
N GLY A 37 -3.75 -8.04 -2.61
CA GLY A 37 -4.79 -8.96 -3.07
C GLY A 37 -5.94 -8.21 -3.76
N ILE A 38 -6.40 -7.12 -3.15
CA ILE A 38 -7.46 -6.25 -3.70
C ILE A 38 -7.01 -5.61 -5.01
N LEU A 39 -5.82 -5.00 -5.06
CA LEU A 39 -5.29 -4.37 -6.27
C LEU A 39 -5.20 -5.36 -7.43
N LYS A 40 -4.74 -6.59 -7.15
CA LYS A 40 -4.66 -7.62 -8.20
C LYS A 40 -6.04 -8.04 -8.70
N ALA A 41 -7.00 -8.22 -7.80
CA ALA A 41 -8.35 -8.65 -8.14
C ALA A 41 -9.16 -7.57 -8.89
N GLU A 42 -9.07 -6.32 -8.46
CA GLU A 42 -9.89 -5.22 -8.98
C GLU A 42 -9.25 -4.50 -10.19
N MET A 43 -7.94 -4.64 -10.41
CA MET A 43 -7.25 -4.00 -11.53
C MET A 43 -6.46 -5.00 -12.37
N TYR A 44 -5.45 -5.67 -11.80
CA TYR A 44 -4.46 -6.40 -12.59
C TYR A 44 -5.06 -7.58 -13.38
N TYR A 45 -5.89 -8.41 -12.75
CA TYR A 45 -6.49 -9.57 -13.41
C TYR A 45 -7.58 -9.23 -14.43
N LEU A 46 -8.05 -7.98 -14.46
CA LEU A 46 -9.10 -7.52 -15.36
C LEU A 46 -8.54 -6.85 -16.63
N GLN A 47 -7.23 -6.64 -16.70
CA GLN A 47 -6.57 -5.91 -17.78
C GLN A 47 -5.56 -6.78 -18.53
N GLN A 48 -5.42 -6.55 -19.82
CA GLN A 48 -4.29 -7.06 -20.60
C GLN A 48 -3.21 -5.97 -20.60
N ILE A 49 -2.11 -6.24 -19.91
CA ILE A 49 -1.00 -5.30 -19.77
C ILE A 49 0.18 -5.90 -20.55
N HIS A 50 0.71 -5.13 -21.50
CA HIS A 50 1.71 -5.62 -22.45
C HIS A 50 3.09 -5.00 -22.20
N THR A 51 3.12 -3.85 -21.52
CA THR A 51 4.38 -3.16 -21.22
C THR A 51 4.51 -2.82 -19.74
N PHE A 52 5.76 -2.62 -19.31
CA PHE A 52 6.03 -2.13 -17.96
C PHE A 52 5.44 -0.73 -17.72
N GLY A 53 5.46 0.14 -18.73
CA GLY A 53 4.91 1.49 -18.62
C GLY A 53 3.39 1.49 -18.39
N GLU A 54 2.66 0.63 -19.11
CA GLU A 54 1.23 0.40 -18.89
C GLU A 54 0.96 -0.13 -17.48
N LEU A 55 1.76 -1.10 -17.00
CA LEU A 55 1.62 -1.64 -15.65
C LEU A 55 1.81 -0.55 -14.59
N GLN A 56 2.86 0.26 -14.73
CA GLN A 56 3.16 1.33 -13.79
C GLN A 56 2.02 2.35 -13.75
N GLN A 57 1.54 2.79 -14.93
CA GLN A 57 0.43 3.74 -15.00
C GLN A 57 -0.85 3.17 -14.36
N ALA A 58 -1.20 1.91 -14.66
CA ALA A 58 -2.39 1.27 -14.08
C ALA A 58 -2.29 1.15 -12.55
N ILE A 59 -1.09 0.88 -12.01
CA ILE A 59 -0.84 0.86 -10.57
C ILE A 59 -1.00 2.27 -9.97
N ASP A 60 -0.41 3.31 -10.58
CA ASP A 60 -0.48 4.68 -10.08
C ASP A 60 -1.93 5.19 -10.06
N GLU A 61 -2.69 4.94 -11.13
CA GLU A 61 -4.10 5.27 -11.22
C GLU A 61 -4.93 4.53 -10.17
N TYR A 62 -4.68 3.23 -9.98
CA TYR A 62 -5.39 2.44 -8.99
C TYR A 62 -5.08 2.89 -7.55
N ILE A 63 -3.83 3.23 -7.23
CA ILE A 63 -3.45 3.76 -5.92
C ILE A 63 -4.16 5.09 -5.64
N LEU A 64 -4.23 5.98 -6.64
CA LEU A 64 -4.95 7.25 -6.52
C LEU A 64 -6.44 6.99 -6.26
N PHE A 65 -7.08 6.12 -7.04
CA PHE A 65 -8.46 5.69 -6.85
C PHE A 65 -8.70 5.09 -5.45
N TYR A 66 -7.84 4.16 -5.04
CA TYR A 66 -7.95 3.45 -3.76
C TYR A 66 -7.96 4.43 -2.60
N ASN A 67 -7.06 5.42 -2.61
CA ASN A 67 -6.92 6.37 -1.51
C ASN A 67 -8.00 7.45 -1.50
N THR A 68 -8.45 7.92 -2.67
CA THR A 68 -9.30 9.13 -2.78
C THR A 68 -10.76 8.84 -3.08
N ARG A 69 -11.12 7.66 -3.58
CA ARG A 69 -12.49 7.36 -4.04
C ARG A 69 -13.03 6.00 -3.61
N ARG A 70 -12.19 5.03 -3.29
CA ARG A 70 -12.66 3.67 -2.95
C ARG A 70 -13.33 3.64 -1.58
N LEU A 71 -14.66 3.56 -1.58
CA LEU A 71 -15.45 3.46 -0.36
C LEU A 71 -15.26 2.09 0.31
N GLN A 72 -15.10 2.09 1.63
CA GLN A 72 -14.93 0.85 2.38
C GLN A 72 -15.92 0.75 3.52
N SER A 73 -16.66 -0.37 3.61
CA SER A 73 -17.64 -0.59 4.69
C SER A 73 -16.99 -0.52 6.08
N LYS A 74 -15.75 -1.02 6.21
CA LYS A 74 -14.96 -0.93 7.45
C LYS A 74 -14.63 0.52 7.85
N LEU A 75 -14.60 1.44 6.88
CA LEU A 75 -14.36 2.86 7.07
C LEU A 75 -15.66 3.67 7.05
N LYS A 76 -16.80 3.06 7.43
CA LYS A 76 -18.13 3.69 7.42
C LYS A 76 -18.53 4.25 6.03
N GLY A 77 -18.06 3.60 4.97
CA GLY A 77 -18.34 4.02 3.60
C GLY A 77 -17.51 5.21 3.13
N LEU A 78 -16.40 5.53 3.79
CA LEU A 78 -15.47 6.60 3.39
C LEU A 78 -14.30 6.04 2.59
N ALA A 79 -13.68 6.91 1.78
CA ALA A 79 -12.36 6.62 1.22
C ALA A 79 -11.28 6.68 2.31
N PRO A 80 -10.15 5.97 2.16
CA PRO A 80 -9.06 5.97 3.13
C PRO A 80 -8.58 7.38 3.51
N LEU A 81 -8.44 8.28 2.54
CA LEU A 81 -7.99 9.65 2.79
C LEU A 81 -9.03 10.46 3.58
N ASP A 82 -10.32 10.31 3.27
CA ASP A 82 -11.39 10.99 4.00
C ASP A 82 -11.46 10.51 5.46
N PHE A 83 -11.35 9.19 5.67
CA PHE A 83 -11.31 8.60 7.00
C PHE A 83 -10.11 9.13 7.82
N ARG A 84 -8.93 9.23 7.18
CA ARG A 84 -7.73 9.80 7.81
C ARG A 84 -7.94 11.26 8.19
N ASN A 85 -8.51 12.07 7.30
CA ASN A 85 -8.74 13.49 7.55
C ASN A 85 -9.77 13.74 8.65
N GLN A 86 -10.84 12.93 8.75
CA GLN A 86 -11.78 13.00 9.85
C GLN A 86 -11.12 12.68 11.20
N THR A 87 -10.23 11.68 11.23
CA THR A 87 -9.51 11.30 12.46
C THR A 87 -8.52 12.37 12.91
N LEU A 88 -7.96 13.17 12.00
CA LEU A 88 -7.05 14.27 12.32
C LEU A 88 -7.76 15.54 12.82
N ALA A 89 -9.06 15.67 12.54
CA ALA A 89 -9.88 16.82 12.94
C ALA A 89 -10.63 16.60 14.26
N ALA A 90 -10.56 15.39 14.84
CA ALA A 90 -11.21 14.98 16.08
C ALA A 90 -10.21 14.95 17.24
#